data_AF-A0A399Y518-F1
#
_entry.id   AF-A0A399Y518-F1
#
_cell.length_a   1.000
_cell.length_b   1.000
_cell.length_c   1.000
_cell.angle_alpha   90.00
_cell.angle_beta   90.00
_cell.angle_gamma   90.00
#
_symmetry.space_group_name_H-M   'P 1'
#
loop_
_entity.id
_entity.type
_entity.pdbx_description
1 polymer ?
#
loop_
_entity_poly.entity_id
_entity_poly.type
_entity_poly.pdbx_seq_one_letter_code
_entity_poly.pdbx_strand_id
1 'polypeptide(L)'
;CEPFGPPPPAEYQAWEWPWRALLDANPGLPVAWHGDDPFFGRIRPLDDLYSLVTRNEIGRDGRVCEAPEWQKAHTITAAEALPMMTINAAYALFRDEEVGSLEPGRLIRKRFES
;
A
#
# COMPACT_ATOMS: atom_id res chain seq x y z
N CYS A 1 12.51 -11.54 -6.62
CA CYS A 1 12.66 -11.76 -5.17
C CYS A 1 14.04 -11.36 -4.68
N GLU A 2 14.70 -10.46 -5.41
CA GLU A 2 15.99 -9.94 -5.01
C GLU A 2 15.69 -8.65 -4.23
N PRO A 3 16.10 -8.55 -2.97
CA PRO A 3 15.80 -7.39 -2.14
C PRO A 3 16.48 -6.15 -2.69
N PHE A 4 15.85 -4.99 -2.47
CA PHE A 4 16.46 -3.70 -2.74
C PHE A 4 17.56 -3.43 -1.71
N GLY A 5 18.74 -4.03 -1.92
CA GLY A 5 19.89 -3.92 -1.05
C GLY A 5 19.89 -4.89 0.15
N PRO A 6 20.91 -4.79 1.03
CA PRO A 6 20.97 -5.59 2.25
C PRO A 6 19.82 -5.19 3.18
N PRO A 7 19.32 -6.12 4.02
CA PRO A 7 18.33 -5.77 5.02
C PRO A 7 18.92 -4.75 6.01
N PRO A 8 18.09 -3.90 6.61
CA PRO A 8 18.53 -3.01 7.66
C PRO A 8 19.03 -3.81 8.88
N PRO A 9 19.94 -3.24 9.68
CA PRO A 9 20.36 -3.83 10.95
C PRO A 9 19.15 -4.23 11.81
N ALA A 10 19.27 -5.33 12.56
CA ALA A 10 18.15 -5.93 13.30
C ALA A 10 17.44 -4.93 14.24
N GLU A 11 18.20 -4.01 14.86
CA GLU A 11 17.67 -2.97 15.75
C GLU A 11 16.78 -1.93 15.05
N TYR A 12 16.87 -1.79 13.72
CA TYR A 12 16.07 -0.86 12.93
C TYR A 12 14.96 -1.54 12.12
N GLN A 13 14.94 -2.87 12.03
CA GLN A 13 13.94 -3.59 11.22
C GLN A 13 12.50 -3.27 11.63
N ALA A 14 12.24 -3.04 12.91
CA ALA A 14 10.91 -2.69 13.41
C ALA A 14 10.44 -1.27 13.02
N TRP A 15 11.30 -0.46 12.42
CA TRP A 15 11.02 0.91 12.01
C TRP A 15 10.74 1.01 10.50
N GLU A 16 10.94 -0.07 9.77
CA GLU A 16 10.85 -0.13 8.31
C GLU A 16 9.44 -0.48 7.88
N TRP A 17 8.73 0.54 7.37
CA TRP A 17 7.32 0.47 6.99
C TRP A 17 6.44 -0.29 8.01
N PRO A 18 6.39 0.16 9.29
CA PRO A 18 5.74 -0.56 10.36
C PRO A 18 4.22 -0.28 10.36
N TRP A 19 3.53 -0.60 9.26
CA TRP A 19 2.14 -0.21 9.01
C TRP A 19 1.21 -0.57 10.17
N ARG A 20 1.32 -1.78 10.72
CA ARG A 20 0.54 -2.18 11.90
C ARG A 20 0.74 -1.22 13.08
N ALA A 21 1.98 -0.94 13.48
CA ALA A 21 2.27 -0.04 14.59
C ALA A 21 1.84 1.40 14.30
N LEU A 22 2.00 1.87 13.05
CA LEU A 22 1.55 3.19 12.63
C LEU A 22 0.03 3.35 12.80
N LEU A 23 -0.75 2.37 12.35
CA LEU A 23 -2.22 2.41 12.44
C LEU A 23 -2.70 2.26 13.88
N ASP A 24 -2.12 1.33 14.64
CA ASP A 24 -2.52 1.08 16.04
C ASP A 24 -2.26 2.31 16.93
N ALA A 25 -1.16 3.02 16.70
CA ALA A 25 -0.82 4.23 17.46
C ALA A 25 -1.64 5.47 17.07
N ASN A 26 -2.26 5.48 15.88
CA ASN A 26 -2.91 6.66 15.31
C ASN A 26 -4.33 6.35 14.81
N PRO A 27 -5.25 5.95 15.70
CA PRO A 27 -6.62 5.64 15.30
C PRO A 27 -7.28 6.86 14.65
N GLY A 28 -7.81 6.68 13.44
CA GLY A 28 -8.50 7.72 12.68
C GLY A 28 -7.61 8.64 11.85
N LEU A 29 -6.28 8.48 11.87
CA LEU A 29 -5.39 9.21 10.99
C LEU A 29 -5.57 8.73 9.52
N PRO A 30 -5.88 9.61 8.56
CA PRO A 30 -5.87 9.23 7.15
C PRO A 30 -4.44 8.97 6.67
N VAL A 31 -4.09 7.69 6.52
CA VAL A 31 -2.81 7.27 5.93
C VAL A 31 -3.02 7.02 4.45
N ALA A 32 -2.22 7.65 3.59
CA ALA A 32 -2.23 7.46 2.15
C ALA A 32 -1.10 6.53 1.70
N TRP A 33 -1.37 5.73 0.67
CA TRP A 33 -0.36 4.93 -0.03
C TRP A 33 -0.07 5.51 -1.42
N HIS A 34 1.17 5.35 -1.88
CA HIS A 34 1.59 5.63 -3.25
C HIS A 34 2.55 4.55 -3.76
N GLY A 35 2.63 4.37 -5.09
CA GLY A 35 3.49 3.36 -5.72
C GLY A 35 4.88 3.84 -6.13
N ASP A 36 5.16 5.15 -6.01
CA ASP A 36 6.48 5.74 -6.28
C ASP A 36 7.05 5.37 -7.67
N ASP A 37 6.18 5.39 -8.68
CA ASP A 37 6.55 5.16 -10.08
C ASP A 37 7.41 6.31 -10.60
N PRO A 38 8.51 6.02 -11.36
CA PRO A 38 8.93 4.71 -11.86
C PRO A 38 9.96 3.97 -10.98
N PHE A 39 10.26 4.45 -9.78
CA PHE A 39 11.40 3.98 -8.98
C PHE A 39 11.26 2.53 -8.52
N PHE A 40 10.10 2.16 -7.97
CA PHE A 40 9.79 0.77 -7.57
C PHE A 40 9.16 -0.08 -8.69
N GLY A 41 9.16 0.45 -9.91
CA GLY A 41 8.55 -0.17 -11.08
C GLY A 41 7.09 0.23 -11.29
N ARG A 42 6.48 -0.34 -12.34
CA ARG A 42 5.14 0.03 -12.76
C ARG A 42 4.09 -0.38 -11.73
N ILE A 43 3.22 0.56 -11.37
CA ILE A 43 2.11 0.38 -10.43
C ILE A 43 1.16 -0.73 -10.90
N ARG A 44 0.86 -1.68 -10.00
CA ARG A 44 -0.07 -2.79 -10.19
C ARG A 44 -0.94 -2.89 -8.93
N PRO A 45 -2.05 -2.13 -8.84
CA PRO A 45 -2.73 -1.89 -7.56
C PRO A 45 -3.17 -3.15 -6.80
N LEU A 46 -3.47 -4.24 -7.49
CA LEU A 46 -3.82 -5.51 -6.83
C LEU A 46 -2.59 -6.22 -6.25
N ASP A 47 -1.46 -6.19 -6.95
CA ASP A 47 -0.19 -6.73 -6.45
C ASP A 47 0.33 -5.87 -5.30
N ASP A 48 0.14 -4.55 -5.38
CA ASP A 48 0.51 -3.60 -4.34
C ASP A 48 -0.36 -3.77 -3.08
N LEU A 49 -1.68 -3.97 -3.25
CA LEU A 49 -2.59 -4.29 -2.15
C LEU A 49 -2.23 -5.64 -1.50
N TYR A 50 -1.94 -6.66 -2.31
CA TYR A 50 -1.44 -7.95 -1.84
C TYR A 50 -0.16 -7.76 -1.01
N SER A 51 0.75 -6.90 -1.47
CA SER A 51 2.01 -6.61 -0.78
C SER A 51 1.84 -5.84 0.52
N LEU A 52 0.88 -4.90 0.60
CA LEU A 52 0.54 -4.24 1.87
C LEU A 52 -0.02 -5.23 2.91
N VAL A 53 -0.90 -6.13 2.46
CA VAL A 53 -1.64 -7.03 3.35
C VAL A 53 -0.83 -8.23 3.80
N THR A 54 0.02 -8.77 2.92
CA THR A 54 0.81 -9.98 3.20
C THR A 54 2.28 -9.70 3.49
N ARG A 55 2.77 -8.52 3.08
CA ARG A 55 4.19 -8.13 3.05
C ARG A 55 5.02 -8.91 2.02
N ASN A 56 4.44 -9.85 1.29
CA ASN A 56 5.09 -10.51 0.17
C ASN A 56 5.02 -9.63 -1.08
N GLU A 57 6.01 -9.74 -1.96
CA GLU A 57 6.02 -9.00 -3.23
C GLU A 57 5.75 -9.93 -4.41
N ILE A 58 5.26 -9.38 -5.53
CA ILE A 58 5.16 -10.09 -6.80
C ILE A 58 6.32 -9.69 -7.71
N GLY A 59 7.25 -10.61 -7.93
CA GLY A 59 8.41 -10.42 -8.82
C GLY A 59 8.00 -10.09 -10.25
N ARG A 60 8.97 -9.55 -11.03
CA ARG A 60 8.76 -9.22 -12.46
C ARG A 60 8.41 -10.45 -13.31
N ASP A 61 8.79 -11.63 -12.86
CA ASP A 61 8.49 -12.93 -13.45
C ASP A 61 7.15 -13.52 -12.95
N GLY A 62 6.39 -12.78 -12.14
CA GLY A 62 5.11 -13.19 -11.58
C GLY A 62 5.21 -14.12 -10.37
N ARG A 63 6.42 -14.46 -9.88
CA ARG A 63 6.56 -15.30 -8.69
C ARG A 63 6.32 -14.50 -7.41
N VAL A 64 5.73 -15.17 -6.42
CA VAL A 64 5.62 -14.62 -5.06
C VAL A 64 6.99 -14.62 -4.41
N CYS A 65 7.38 -13.48 -3.86
CA CYS A 65 8.59 -13.26 -3.11
C CYS A 65 8.20 -13.08 -1.65
N GLU A 66 8.46 -14.10 -0.84
CA GLU A 66 8.05 -14.08 0.55
C GLU A 66 8.85 -13.07 1.37
N ALA A 67 8.14 -12.28 2.17
CA ALA A 67 8.77 -11.37 3.10
C ALA A 67 9.53 -12.12 4.20
N PRO A 68 10.63 -11.56 4.72
CA PRO A 68 11.22 -12.03 5.95
C PRO A 68 10.26 -11.81 7.14
N GLU A 69 10.44 -12.59 8.20
CA GLU A 69 9.51 -12.61 9.34
C GLU A 69 9.31 -11.25 10.01
N TRP A 70 10.38 -10.44 10.09
CA TRP A 70 10.33 -9.10 10.65
C TRP A 70 9.43 -8.15 9.87
N GLN A 71 9.27 -8.32 8.55
CA GLN A 71 8.30 -7.55 7.78
C GLN A 71 6.88 -8.07 7.97
N LYS A 72 6.70 -9.41 7.99
CA LYS A 72 5.39 -10.07 8.17
C LYS A 72 4.71 -9.67 9.50
N ALA A 73 5.49 -9.36 10.53
CA ALA A 73 4.99 -8.84 11.81
C ALA A 73 4.20 -7.51 11.69
N HIS A 74 4.35 -6.77 10.58
CA HIS A 74 3.72 -5.46 10.36
C HIS A 74 2.56 -5.50 9.34
N THR A 75 1.95 -6.66 9.13
CA THR A 75 0.81 -6.85 8.22
C THR A 75 -0.43 -6.05 8.64
N ILE A 76 -1.17 -5.56 7.64
CA ILE A 76 -2.47 -4.92 7.79
C ILE A 76 -3.55 -5.67 7.04
N THR A 77 -4.81 -5.50 7.40
CA THR A 77 -5.93 -6.14 6.71
C THR A 77 -6.25 -5.42 5.40
N ALA A 78 -6.92 -6.11 4.47
CA ALA A 78 -7.40 -5.48 3.24
C ALA A 78 -8.39 -4.33 3.53
N ALA A 79 -9.17 -4.42 4.62
CA ALA A 79 -10.10 -3.37 5.03
C ALA A 79 -9.38 -2.11 5.52
N GLU A 80 -8.19 -2.24 6.11
CA GLU A 80 -7.33 -1.12 6.50
C GLU A 80 -6.55 -0.56 5.30
N ALA A 81 -6.04 -1.44 4.44
CA ALA A 81 -5.21 -1.06 3.30
C ALA A 81 -6.01 -0.41 2.15
N LEU A 82 -7.23 -0.87 1.87
CA LEU A 82 -8.01 -0.38 0.73
C LEU A 82 -8.33 1.12 0.84
N PRO A 83 -8.75 1.67 2.00
CA PRO A 83 -8.86 3.12 2.20
C PRO A 83 -7.56 3.87 1.93
N MET A 84 -6.40 3.32 2.34
CA MET A 84 -5.09 3.95 2.10
C MET A 84 -4.80 4.16 0.61
N MET A 85 -5.21 3.20 -0.22
CA MET A 85 -5.01 3.23 -1.68
C MET A 85 -6.15 3.94 -2.44
N THR A 86 -7.20 4.40 -1.75
CA THR A 86 -8.39 5.00 -2.37
C THR A 86 -8.72 6.35 -1.74
N ILE A 87 -9.65 6.39 -0.79
CA ILE A 87 -10.18 7.64 -0.23
C ILE A 87 -9.11 8.45 0.52
N ASN A 88 -8.18 7.81 1.23
CA ASN A 88 -7.13 8.52 1.95
C ASN A 88 -6.09 9.11 0.98
N ALA A 89 -5.79 8.39 -0.12
CA ALA A 89 -4.94 8.93 -1.18
C ALA A 89 -5.61 10.11 -1.90
N ALA A 90 -6.93 10.06 -2.11
CA ALA A 90 -7.69 11.20 -2.62
C ALA A 90 -7.67 12.38 -1.65
N TYR A 91 -7.83 12.13 -0.34
CA TYR A 91 -7.75 13.14 0.71
C TYR A 91 -6.38 13.82 0.76
N ALA A 92 -5.29 13.05 0.67
CA ALA A 92 -3.93 13.60 0.61
C ALA A 92 -3.69 14.51 -0.60
N LEU A 93 -4.54 14.41 -1.63
CA LEU A 93 -4.51 15.24 -2.83
C LEU A 93 -5.59 16.34 -2.84
N PHE A 94 -6.37 16.49 -1.76
CA PHE A 94 -7.54 17.38 -1.68
C PHE A 94 -8.60 17.10 -2.75
N ARG A 95 -8.82 15.83 -3.07
CA ARG A 95 -9.78 15.36 -4.09
C ARG A 95 -10.78 14.35 -3.55
N ASP A 96 -10.86 14.20 -2.24
CA ASP A 96 -11.78 13.30 -1.56
C ASP A 96 -13.25 13.72 -1.68
N GLU A 97 -13.57 14.94 -2.13
CA GLU A 97 -14.95 15.29 -2.51
C GLU A 97 -15.31 14.80 -3.92
N GLU A 98 -14.31 14.50 -4.76
CA GLU A 98 -14.50 14.13 -6.15
C GLU A 98 -14.32 12.63 -6.42
N VAL A 99 -13.31 12.01 -5.80
CA VAL A 99 -12.88 10.62 -6.08
C VAL A 99 -12.57 9.86 -4.80
N GLY A 100 -12.23 8.57 -4.93
CA GLY A 100 -11.76 7.74 -3.82
C GLY A 100 -12.83 6.90 -3.13
N SER A 101 -14.12 7.13 -3.40
CA SER A 101 -15.21 6.26 -2.95
C SER A 101 -16.33 6.12 -3.99
N LEU A 102 -17.21 5.15 -3.80
CA LEU A 102 -18.37 4.89 -4.66
C LEU A 102 -19.65 5.39 -3.99
N GLU A 103 -19.84 6.71 -4.00
CA GLU A 103 -20.99 7.39 -3.41
C GLU A 103 -21.73 8.24 -4.46
N PRO A 104 -23.06 8.45 -4.32
CA PRO A 104 -23.79 9.38 -5.17
C PRO A 104 -23.15 10.78 -5.20
N GLY A 105 -23.01 11.37 -6.38
CA GLY A 105 -22.42 12.69 -6.56
C GLY A 105 -20.90 12.70 -6.74
N ARG A 106 -20.19 11.60 -6.50
CA ARG A 106 -18.74 11.49 -6.79
C ARG A 106 -18.47 11.03 -8.23
N LEU A 107 -17.28 11.34 -8.74
CA LEU A 107 -16.82 10.88 -10.03
C LEU A 107 -16.67 9.36 -10.03
N ILE A 108 -17.56 8.67 -10.75
CA ILE A 108 -17.37 7.26 -11.07
C ILE A 108 -16.23 7.20 -12.08
N ARG A 109 -15.04 6.78 -11.65
CA ARG A 109 -13.90 6.58 -12.55
C ARG A 109 -14.14 5.34 -13.41
N LYS A 110 -15.01 5.44 -14.41
CA LYS A 110 -15.13 4.46 -15.48
C LYS A 110 -14.01 4.71 -16.47
N ARG A 111 -13.12 3.74 -16.65
CA ARG A 111 -12.22 3.73 -17.81
C ARG A 111 -13.06 3.30 -19.00
N PHE A 112 -13.66 4.25 -19.71
CA PHE A 112 -14.12 4.02 -21.07
C PHE A 112 -13.12 4.68 -21.99
N GLU A 113 -12.26 3.86 -22.60
CA GLU A 113 -11.71 4.11 -23.92
C GLU A 113 -11.16 2.78 -24.43
N SER A 114 -11.62 2.45 -25.64
CA SER A 114 -11.41 1.24 -26.43
C SER A 114 -9.95 0.99 -26.80
#